data_AF-A0A7V9ZPD0-F1
#
_entry.id   AF-A0A7V9ZPD0-F1
#
_cell.length_a   1.000
_cell.length_b   1.000
_cell.length_c   1.000
_cell.angle_alpha   90.00
_cell.angle_beta   90.00
_cell.angle_gamma   90.00
#
_symmetry.space_group_name_H-M   'P 1'
#
loop_
_entity.id
_entity.type
_entity.pdbx_description
1 polymer ?
#
loop_
_entity_poly.entity_id
_entity_poly.type
_entity_poly.pdbx_seq_one_letter_code
_entity_poly.pdbx_strand_id
1 'polypeptide(L)'
;MKNIKCFAFSLALLLGLMASPIVANARIQAREWKSRLVVSFYSICCGINRQAQEKFDKFITGYEKARGKRLAKTAIRWGKEGEIDYCLRLSELSPRERKIFIYRVRLLLKRSKLVHINENVPCRSER
;
A
#
# COMPACT_ATOMS: atom_id res chain seq x y z
N MET A 1 53.03 56.31 -32.50
CA MET A 1 52.34 57.24 -33.43
C MET A 1 51.27 56.48 -34.19
N LYS A 2 50.01 56.92 -34.07
CA LYS A 2 48.87 56.75 -35.00
C LYS A 2 48.29 55.33 -35.17
N ASN A 3 46.98 55.08 -35.24
CA ASN A 3 45.78 55.87 -34.96
C ASN A 3 44.56 54.91 -35.10
N ILE A 4 43.73 54.87 -34.06
CA ILE A 4 42.25 55.01 -34.02
C ILE A 4 41.41 54.71 -35.29
N LYS A 5 40.31 53.95 -35.07
CA LYS A 5 38.89 54.10 -35.51
C LYS A 5 38.35 52.80 -36.15
N CYS A 6 37.11 52.34 -35.99
CA CYS A 6 35.87 52.78 -35.36
C CYS A 6 34.88 51.59 -35.40
N PHE A 7 33.64 51.80 -34.89
CA PHE A 7 32.40 51.02 -35.02
C PHE A 7 32.10 50.06 -33.85
N ALA A 8 31.25 50.41 -32.88
CA ALA A 8 29.79 50.70 -32.91
C ALA A 8 28.92 49.44 -32.80
N PHE A 9 27.71 49.64 -32.24
CA PHE A 9 26.67 48.68 -31.83
C PHE A 9 26.85 48.14 -30.41
N SER A 10 26.30 48.79 -29.38
CA SER A 10 24.88 49.03 -29.07
C SER A 10 24.09 47.75 -28.77
N LEU A 11 23.46 47.79 -27.59
CA LEU A 11 22.20 47.14 -27.22
C LEU A 11 22.27 45.80 -26.45
N ALA A 12 21.38 45.75 -25.45
CA ALA A 12 20.89 44.59 -24.70
C ALA A 12 21.82 44.08 -23.58
N LEU A 13 21.38 43.77 -22.37
CA LEU A 13 20.06 43.81 -21.72
C LEU A 13 20.35 43.46 -20.25
N LEU A 14 19.89 44.28 -19.29
CA LEU A 14 19.79 43.89 -17.89
C LEU A 14 18.99 42.59 -17.78
N LEU A 15 19.43 41.62 -16.97
CA LEU A 15 18.56 40.88 -16.04
C LEU A 15 19.40 39.91 -15.21
N GLY A 16 19.28 40.06 -13.90
CA GLY A 16 20.05 39.33 -12.90
C GLY A 16 19.82 37.81 -12.97
N LEU A 17 20.90 37.08 -12.77
CA LEU A 17 20.85 35.69 -12.30
C LEU A 17 20.32 35.67 -10.87
N MET A 18 19.00 35.75 -10.71
CA MET A 18 18.35 35.25 -9.51
C MET A 18 18.45 33.73 -9.56
N ALA A 19 19.46 33.18 -8.89
CA ALA A 19 19.51 31.78 -8.55
C ALA A 19 18.26 31.45 -7.72
N SER A 20 17.22 30.98 -8.40
CA SER A 20 16.05 30.44 -7.73
C SER A 20 16.50 29.17 -7.02
N PRO A 21 16.23 29.00 -5.71
CA PRO A 21 16.35 27.68 -5.13
C PRO A 21 15.30 26.82 -5.83
N ILE A 22 15.76 25.80 -6.56
CA ILE A 22 14.91 24.68 -6.93
C ILE A 22 14.51 24.06 -5.60
N VAL A 23 13.39 24.52 -5.04
CA VAL A 23 12.70 23.81 -3.98
C VAL A 23 12.22 22.53 -4.63
N ALA A 24 13.05 21.50 -4.54
CA ALA A 24 12.68 20.14 -4.89
C ALA A 24 11.48 19.82 -4.01
N ASN A 25 10.30 19.91 -4.60
CA ASN A 25 9.06 19.49 -3.97
C ASN A 25 9.15 17.97 -3.87
N ALA A 26 9.81 17.51 -2.80
CA ALA A 26 9.81 16.14 -2.37
C ALA A 26 8.37 15.83 -1.93
N ARG A 27 7.50 15.61 -2.92
CA ARG A 27 6.33 14.77 -2.74
C ARG A 27 6.92 13.42 -2.34
N ILE A 28 7.10 13.22 -1.04
CA ILE A 28 6.98 11.91 -0.45
C ILE A 28 5.59 11.47 -0.87
N GLN A 29 5.50 10.84 -2.04
CA GLN A 29 4.36 10.03 -2.37
C GLN A 29 4.34 9.00 -1.25
N ALA A 30 3.46 9.22 -0.27
CA ALA A 30 3.11 8.21 0.69
C ALA A 30 2.79 6.98 -0.15
N ARG A 31 3.71 6.00 -0.18
CA ARG A 31 3.61 4.83 -1.04
C ARG A 31 2.23 4.26 -0.79
N GLU A 32 1.39 4.30 -1.82
CA GLU A 32 0.09 3.66 -1.83
C GLU A 32 0.26 2.27 -1.21
N TRP A 33 -0.37 2.02 -0.06
CA TRP A 33 -0.21 0.77 0.68
C TRP A 33 -0.97 -0.33 -0.06
N LYS A 34 -0.38 -0.79 -1.16
CA LYS A 34 -1.00 -1.78 -2.04
C LYS A 34 -0.90 -3.14 -1.39
N SER A 35 -2.01 -3.56 -0.80
CA SER A 35 -2.13 -4.88 -0.23
C SER A 35 -2.23 -5.88 -1.36
N ARG A 36 -1.50 -6.99 -1.24
CA ARG A 36 -1.58 -8.06 -2.23
C ARG A 36 -2.86 -8.86 -2.05
N LEU A 37 -3.28 -9.03 -0.80
CA LEU A 37 -4.50 -9.71 -0.40
C LEU A 37 -5.20 -8.89 0.68
N VAL A 38 -6.50 -8.66 0.51
CA VAL A 38 -7.37 -8.08 1.53
C VAL A 38 -8.46 -9.09 1.84
N VAL A 39 -8.58 -9.46 3.12
CA VAL A 39 -9.65 -10.31 3.63
C VAL A 39 -10.54 -9.47 4.52
N SER A 40 -11.74 -9.17 4.05
CA SER A 40 -12.71 -8.30 4.71
C SER A 40 -13.79 -9.14 5.36
N PHE A 41 -13.87 -9.09 6.69
CA PHE A 41 -14.99 -9.61 7.45
C PHE A 41 -15.99 -8.48 7.63
N TYR A 42 -17.19 -8.64 7.09
CA TYR A 42 -18.23 -7.62 7.13
C TYR A 42 -19.50 -8.17 7.79
N SER A 43 -20.40 -7.27 8.16
CA SER A 43 -21.71 -7.62 8.70
C SER A 43 -22.83 -6.98 7.89
N ILE A 44 -24.02 -7.57 7.96
CA ILE A 44 -25.26 -7.02 7.41
C ILE A 44 -26.17 -6.52 8.54
N CYS A 45 -26.18 -7.17 9.71
CA CYS A 45 -27.03 -6.76 10.84
C CYS A 45 -26.72 -7.39 12.21
N CYS A 46 -25.83 -8.39 12.32
CA CYS A 46 -25.67 -9.18 13.55
C CYS A 46 -24.20 -9.55 13.84
N GLY A 47 -23.28 -8.70 13.42
CA GLY A 47 -21.84 -8.96 13.51
C GLY A 47 -21.28 -9.89 12.45
N ILE A 48 -19.95 -9.97 12.48
CA ILE A 48 -19.18 -10.80 11.56
C ILE A 48 -19.28 -12.29 11.89
N ASN A 49 -18.90 -13.13 10.93
CA ASN A 49 -18.68 -14.54 11.19
C ASN A 49 -17.40 -14.76 12.04
N ARG A 50 -17.54 -14.71 13.37
CA ARG A 50 -16.42 -14.85 14.31
C ARG A 50 -15.68 -16.18 14.18
N GLN A 51 -16.38 -17.28 13.93
CA GLN A 51 -15.73 -18.59 13.74
C GLN A 51 -14.83 -18.61 12.49
N ALA A 52 -15.23 -17.92 11.42
CA ALA A 52 -14.39 -17.79 10.22
C ALA A 52 -13.17 -16.91 10.50
N GLN A 53 -13.33 -15.83 11.27
CA GLN A 53 -12.23 -14.96 11.68
C GLN A 53 -11.21 -15.72 12.53
N GLU A 54 -11.65 -16.45 13.55
CA GLU A 54 -10.76 -17.25 14.40
C GLU A 54 -10.01 -18.33 13.59
N LYS A 55 -10.68 -18.98 12.64
CA LYS A 55 -10.03 -19.93 11.73
C LYS A 55 -8.96 -19.25 10.89
N PHE A 56 -9.22 -18.04 10.40
CA PHE A 56 -8.26 -17.26 9.66
C PHE A 56 -7.07 -16.85 10.54
N ASP A 57 -7.30 -16.34 11.75
CA ASP A 57 -6.24 -15.96 12.68
C ASP A 57 -5.35 -17.15 13.07
N LYS A 58 -5.96 -18.32 13.31
CA LYS A 58 -5.23 -19.58 13.56
C LYS A 58 -4.42 -20.02 12.35
N PHE A 59 -4.98 -19.90 11.14
CA PHE A 59 -4.27 -20.20 9.90
C PHE A 59 -3.04 -19.29 9.73
N ILE A 60 -3.19 -17.97 9.93
CA ILE A 60 -2.08 -17.02 9.85
C ILE A 60 -1.00 -17.35 10.87
N THR A 61 -1.37 -17.53 12.13
CA THR A 61 -0.44 -17.84 13.21
C THR A 61 0.30 -19.16 12.97
N GLY A 62 -0.42 -20.20 12.54
CA GLY A 62 0.16 -21.49 12.19
C GLY A 62 1.08 -21.40 10.98
N TYR A 63 0.72 -20.61 9.97
CA TYR A 63 1.57 -20.37 8.80
C TYR A 63 2.86 -19.65 9.18
N GLU A 64 2.79 -18.58 9.98
CA GLU A 64 3.96 -17.82 10.43
C GLU A 64 4.92 -18.72 11.25
N LYS A 65 4.36 -19.52 12.16
CA LYS A 65 5.14 -20.49 12.96
C LYS A 65 5.81 -21.55 12.08
N ALA A 66 5.08 -22.14 11.14
CA ALA A 66 5.59 -23.20 10.27
C ALA A 66 6.67 -22.70 9.29
N ARG A 67 6.63 -21.43 8.90
CA ARG A 67 7.59 -20.84 7.95
C ARG A 67 8.72 -20.06 8.62
N GLY A 68 8.65 -19.83 9.93
CA GLY A 68 9.60 -18.99 10.65
C GLY A 68 9.64 -17.55 10.13
N LYS A 69 8.56 -17.07 9.52
CA LYS A 69 8.44 -15.74 8.90
C LYS A 69 7.17 -15.06 9.39
N ARG A 70 7.27 -13.82 9.85
CA ARG A 70 6.09 -12.98 10.14
C ARG A 70 5.58 -12.34 8.86
N LEU A 71 4.27 -12.40 8.65
CA LEU A 71 3.67 -11.77 7.48
C LEU A 71 3.51 -10.27 7.72
N ALA A 72 3.79 -9.47 6.69
CA ALA A 72 3.53 -8.04 6.74
C ALA A 72 2.00 -7.83 6.57
N LYS A 73 1.31 -7.70 7.71
CA LYS A 73 -0.15 -7.57 7.80
C LYS A 73 -0.57 -6.40 8.69
N THR A 74 -1.66 -5.74 8.30
CA THR A 74 -2.36 -4.74 9.11
C THR A 74 -3.82 -5.17 9.25
N ALA A 75 -4.43 -4.92 10.41
CA ALA A 75 -5.82 -5.23 10.67
C ALA A 75 -6.58 -3.95 11.02
N ILE A 76 -7.57 -3.57 10.20
CA ILE A 76 -8.27 -2.29 10.31
C ILE A 76 -9.73 -2.55 10.65
N ARG A 77 -10.15 -2.11 11.83
CA ARG A 77 -11.55 -2.17 12.26
C ARG A 77 -12.29 -0.95 11.71
N TRP A 78 -13.46 -1.14 11.11
CA TRP A 78 -14.17 -0.05 10.44
C TRP A 78 -15.67 0.03 10.74
N GLY A 79 -16.25 -0.96 11.42
CA GLY A 79 -17.67 -0.96 11.80
C GLY A 79 -17.88 -1.26 13.28
N LYS A 80 -19.14 -1.10 13.71
CA LYS A 80 -19.55 -1.24 15.12
C LYS A 80 -19.81 -2.69 15.52
N GLU A 81 -20.00 -3.59 14.55
CA GLU A 81 -20.38 -4.98 14.78
C GLU A 81 -19.18 -5.94 14.70
N GLY A 82 -17.97 -5.38 14.61
CA GLY A 82 -16.71 -6.12 14.56
C GLY A 82 -16.12 -6.24 13.16
N GLU A 83 -16.59 -5.45 12.20
CA GLU A 83 -16.10 -5.46 10.83
C GLU A 83 -14.62 -5.06 10.77
N ILE A 84 -13.85 -5.88 10.06
CA ILE A 84 -12.40 -5.81 10.06
C ILE A 84 -11.83 -6.24 8.71
N ASP A 85 -10.87 -5.47 8.23
CA ASP A 85 -10.09 -5.78 7.04
C ASP A 85 -8.68 -6.21 7.44
N TYR A 86 -8.28 -7.41 7.01
CA TYR A 86 -6.90 -7.87 7.09
C TYR A 86 -6.20 -7.60 5.77
N CYS A 87 -5.22 -6.71 5.82
CA CYS A 87 -4.47 -6.24 4.68
C CYS A 87 -3.07 -6.85 4.68
N LEU A 88 -2.82 -7.79 3.76
CA LEU A 88 -1.58 -8.56 3.68
C LEU A 88 -0.76 -8.15 2.46
N ARG A 89 0.51 -7.79 2.68
CA ARG A 89 1.46 -7.44 1.62
C ARG A 89 2.06 -8.67 0.97
N LEU A 90 2.35 -9.73 1.74
CA LEU A 90 2.93 -10.99 1.27
C LEU A 90 4.27 -10.79 0.52
N SER A 91 5.01 -9.73 0.86
CA SER A 91 6.31 -9.37 0.28
C SER A 91 7.42 -10.37 0.64
N GLU A 92 7.29 -10.98 1.80
CA GLU A 92 8.17 -11.97 2.42
C GLU A 92 8.05 -13.38 1.82
N LEU A 93 7.05 -13.57 0.96
CA LEU A 93 6.76 -14.83 0.27
C LEU A 93 7.20 -14.75 -1.19
N SER A 94 7.81 -15.83 -1.68
CA SER A 94 8.07 -16.02 -3.11
C SER A 94 6.75 -16.05 -3.91
N PRO A 95 6.79 -15.80 -5.23
CA PRO A 95 5.59 -15.82 -6.06
C PRO A 95 4.79 -17.14 -5.97
N ARG A 96 5.49 -18.28 -5.85
CA ARG A 96 4.85 -19.60 -5.70
C ARG A 96 4.17 -19.74 -4.33
N GLU A 97 4.87 -19.39 -3.25
CA GLU A 97 4.31 -19.43 -1.89
C GLU A 97 3.10 -18.52 -1.76
N ARG A 98 3.16 -17.32 -2.35
CA ARG A 98 2.06 -16.36 -2.36
C ARG A 98 0.81 -16.93 -3.04
N LYS A 99 0.94 -17.55 -4.21
CA LYS A 99 -0.19 -18.21 -4.90
C LYS A 99 -0.80 -19.32 -4.04
N ILE A 100 0.03 -20.17 -3.43
CA ILE A 100 -0.42 -21.26 -2.55
C ILE A 100 -1.12 -20.70 -1.30
N PHE A 101 -0.57 -19.65 -0.70
CA PHE A 101 -1.14 -19.00 0.46
C PHE A 101 -2.53 -18.44 0.16
N ILE A 102 -2.68 -17.66 -0.92
CA ILE A 102 -3.96 -17.07 -1.34
C ILE A 102 -4.98 -18.18 -1.64
N TYR A 103 -4.56 -19.25 -2.31
CA TYR A 103 -5.42 -20.41 -2.57
C TYR A 103 -5.93 -21.04 -1.27
N ARG A 104 -5.05 -21.25 -0.27
CA ARG A 104 -5.43 -21.80 1.04
C ARG A 104 -6.39 -20.89 1.81
N VAL A 105 -6.18 -19.57 1.77
CA VAL A 105 -7.11 -18.61 2.38
C VAL A 105 -8.49 -18.70 1.73
N ARG A 106 -8.55 -18.73 0.39
CA ARG A 106 -9.82 -18.92 -0.34
C ARG A 106 -10.53 -20.21 0.05
N LEU A 107 -9.79 -21.32 0.13
CA LEU A 107 -10.35 -22.60 0.51
C LEU A 107 -10.88 -22.61 1.96
N LEU A 108 -10.11 -22.03 2.89
CA LEU A 108 -10.46 -21.92 4.30
C LEU A 108 -11.77 -21.14 4.51
N LEU A 109 -11.97 -20.08 3.74
CA LEU A 109 -13.06 -19.12 3.90
C LEU A 109 -14.21 -19.32 2.90
N LYS A 110 -14.12 -20.30 1.99
CA LYS A 110 -15.08 -20.55 0.89
C LYS A 110 -16.54 -20.63 1.35
N ARG A 111 -16.79 -21.13 2.57
CA ARG A 111 -18.15 -21.32 3.12
C ARG A 111 -18.69 -20.08 3.84
N SER A 112 -17.86 -19.06 4.09
CA SER A 112 -18.30 -17.85 4.79
C SER A 112 -18.91 -16.86 3.80
N LYS A 113 -20.20 -16.59 3.93
CA LYS A 113 -20.91 -15.60 3.10
C LYS A 113 -20.55 -14.15 3.49
N LEU A 114 -20.10 -13.94 4.73
CA LEU A 114 -19.77 -12.64 5.32
C LEU A 114 -18.27 -12.31 5.23
N VAL A 115 -17.61 -12.77 4.16
CA VAL A 115 -16.19 -12.53 3.90
C VAL A 115 -15.98 -12.19 2.44
N HIS A 116 -15.25 -11.10 2.17
CA HIS A 116 -14.72 -10.78 0.85
C HIS A 116 -13.22 -11.00 0.80
N ILE A 117 -12.73 -11.54 -0.31
CA ILE A 117 -11.30 -11.81 -0.55
C ILE A 117 -10.91 -11.13 -1.84
N ASN A 118 -10.18 -10.02 -1.73
CA ASN A 118 -9.77 -9.20 -2.86
C ASN A 118 -8.25 -9.24 -3.02
N GLU A 119 -7.76 -9.29 -4.26
CA GLU A 119 -6.33 -9.23 -4.56
C GLU A 119 -5.95 -7.89 -5.19
N ASN A 120 -4.77 -7.38 -4.86
CA ASN A 120 -4.18 -6.16 -5.45
C ASN A 120 -5.00 -4.88 -5.29
N VAL A 121 -5.84 -4.82 -4.26
CA VAL A 121 -6.63 -3.63 -3.92
C VAL A 121 -5.94 -2.81 -2.82
N PRO A 122 -6.15 -1.49 -2.78
CA PRO A 122 -5.70 -0.69 -1.65
C PRO A 122 -6.37 -1.19 -0.36
N CYS A 123 -5.64 -1.10 0.75
CA CYS A 123 -6.24 -1.29 2.07
C CYS A 123 -7.13 -0.07 2.38
N ARG A 124 -8.16 -0.25 3.21
CA ARG A 124 -8.84 0.90 3.82
C ARG A 124 -7.81 1.74 4.59
N SER A 125 -8.02 3.04 4.66
CA SER A 125 -7.26 3.87 5.60
C SER A 125 -7.78 3.64 7.01
N GLU A 126 -6.90 3.63 8.00
CA GLU A 126 -7.33 3.87 9.38
C GLU A 126 -8.03 5.24 9.46
N ARG A 127 -9.12 5.31 10.22
CA ARG A 127 -9.82 6.58 10.49
C ARG A 127 -9.17 7.31 11.63
#